data_AF-A0AAD3D3Q8-F1
#
_entry.id   AF-A0AAD3D3Q8-F1
#
_cell.length_a   1.000
_cell.length_b   1.000
_cell.length_c   1.000
_cell.angle_alpha   90.00
_cell.angle_beta   90.00
_cell.angle_gamma   90.00
#
_symmetry.space_group_name_H-M   'P 1'
#
loop_
_entity.id
_entity.type
_entity.pdbx_description
1 polymer ?
#
loop_
_entity_poly.entity_id
_entity_poly.type
_entity_poly.pdbx_seq_one_letter_code
_entity_poly.pdbx_strand_id
1 'polypeptide(L)'
;MGIKSKLKAISRNRSNSPRKQKILGNEGNKAISEAPAQFQSVYAGRKEFSQEGNLNFRVLAFAGGISVILTSSLSIGIHISHLDYMQILMYVYTLVFGILICILEGQFLGIRILNGVRSFAIEAIPILKYLWGRGALYILCGSVQLSHPRLMNIASGTFLIGVGCLFVVIGMYTRRRMKKLKKALKDTRSLKRHFNRFDRDGDGVLDMDEFGAFVASVTGEDMDEDELEGSFGIIDSQGKGYITLDELQKWMKGFKAEEENEETGGGTGNHFQLM
;
A
#
# COMPACT_ATOMS: atom_id res chain seq x y z
N MET A 1 3.11 -48.42 -9.11
CA MET A 1 1.81 -47.70 -9.03
C MET A 1 1.58 -47.25 -7.59
N GLY A 2 2.26 -46.26 -7.01
CA GLY A 2 2.57 -44.92 -7.51
C GLY A 2 1.68 -43.94 -6.73
N ILE A 3 2.17 -43.47 -5.58
CA ILE A 3 1.53 -42.60 -4.55
C ILE A 3 0.67 -41.45 -5.13
N LYS A 4 0.94 -41.04 -6.38
CA LYS A 4 0.14 -40.11 -7.20
C LYS A 4 -1.32 -40.53 -7.41
N SER A 5 -1.67 -41.83 -7.38
CA SER A 5 -3.07 -42.28 -7.52
C SER A 5 -3.89 -42.14 -6.23
N LYS A 6 -3.27 -42.27 -5.05
CA LYS A 6 -3.94 -42.06 -3.75
C LYS A 6 -4.16 -40.58 -3.44
N LEU A 7 -3.27 -39.69 -3.89
CA LEU A 7 -3.43 -38.23 -3.74
C LEU A 7 -4.59 -37.66 -4.57
N LYS A 8 -4.90 -38.27 -5.72
CA LYS A 8 -6.04 -37.85 -6.57
C LYS A 8 -7.41 -38.26 -5.99
N ALA A 9 -7.44 -39.19 -5.03
CA ALA A 9 -8.66 -39.62 -4.35
C ALA A 9 -8.99 -38.78 -3.11
N ILE A 10 -8.00 -38.13 -2.48
CA ILE A 10 -8.22 -37.28 -1.29
C ILE A 10 -8.78 -35.90 -1.66
N SER A 11 -8.62 -35.43 -2.91
CA SER A 11 -9.20 -34.15 -3.36
C SER A 11 -10.72 -34.21 -3.63
N ARG A 12 -11.37 -35.35 -3.37
CA ARG A 12 -12.81 -35.56 -3.56
C ARG A 12 -13.52 -35.87 -2.23
N ASN A 13 -13.43 -34.98 -1.24
CA ASN A 13 -14.56 -34.81 -0.31
C ASN A 13 -14.44 -33.59 0.61
N ARG A 14 -15.55 -32.85 0.67
CA ARG A 14 -16.13 -32.17 1.84
C ARG A 14 -15.46 -30.94 2.44
N SER A 15 -16.23 -29.86 2.27
CA SER A 15 -16.98 -29.18 3.35
C SER A 15 -16.25 -28.03 4.05
N ASN A 16 -16.80 -26.83 3.80
CA ASN A 16 -16.58 -25.59 4.53
C ASN A 16 -17.05 -25.76 5.98
N SER A 17 -16.12 -25.87 6.92
CA SER A 17 -16.39 -25.73 8.35
C SER A 17 -15.34 -24.84 9.02
N PRO A 18 -15.74 -23.86 9.85
CA PRO A 18 -14.83 -22.91 10.52
C PRO A 18 -13.77 -23.56 11.44
N ARG A 19 -13.92 -24.83 11.81
CA ARG A 19 -12.88 -25.58 12.53
C ARG A 19 -11.65 -25.90 11.66
N LYS A 20 -11.78 -26.01 10.33
CA LYS A 20 -10.63 -26.30 9.44
C LYS A 20 -9.72 -25.09 9.22
N GLN A 21 -10.22 -23.84 9.28
CA GLN A 21 -9.37 -22.63 9.19
C GLN A 21 -8.45 -22.47 10.42
N LYS A 22 -8.92 -22.87 11.61
CA LYS A 22 -8.11 -22.87 12.84
C LYS A 22 -7.08 -24.02 12.85
N ILE A 23 -7.38 -25.13 12.18
CA ILE A 23 -6.45 -26.25 11.99
C ILE A 23 -5.42 -25.91 10.88
N LEU A 24 -5.83 -25.27 9.78
CA LEU A 24 -4.94 -24.82 8.69
C LEU A 24 -3.94 -23.73 9.13
N GLY A 25 -4.34 -22.83 10.04
CA GLY A 25 -3.41 -21.89 10.67
C GLY A 25 -2.42 -22.57 11.64
N ASN A 26 -2.81 -23.68 12.26
CA ASN A 26 -1.92 -24.45 13.14
C ASN A 26 -1.03 -25.44 12.36
N GLU A 27 -1.52 -26.00 11.26
CA GLU A 27 -0.78 -26.88 10.33
C GLU A 27 0.20 -26.09 9.46
N GLY A 28 -0.12 -24.85 9.07
CA GLY A 28 0.82 -23.95 8.38
C GLY A 28 2.00 -23.54 9.28
N ASN A 29 1.74 -23.19 10.54
CA ASN A 29 2.80 -22.91 11.52
C ASN A 29 3.59 -24.17 11.89
N LYS A 30 2.96 -25.35 11.95
CA LYS A 30 3.66 -26.64 12.11
C LYS A 30 4.54 -26.96 10.91
N ALA A 31 4.04 -26.80 9.69
CA ALA A 31 4.79 -27.07 8.46
C ALA A 31 6.01 -26.15 8.30
N ILE A 32 5.92 -24.89 8.75
CA ILE A 32 7.06 -23.96 8.81
C ILE A 32 8.08 -24.38 9.88
N SER A 33 7.62 -24.90 11.04
CA SER A 33 8.50 -25.40 12.11
C SER A 33 9.15 -26.77 11.81
N GLU A 34 8.51 -27.58 10.96
CA GLU A 34 8.94 -28.91 10.54
C GLU A 34 9.72 -28.89 9.21
N ALA A 35 9.86 -27.72 8.57
CA ALA A 35 10.66 -27.55 7.36
C ALA A 35 12.16 -27.78 7.65
N PRO A 36 12.93 -28.34 6.70
CA PRO A 36 14.37 -28.54 6.87
C PRO A 36 15.06 -27.21 7.24
N ALA A 37 16.04 -27.23 8.14
CA ALA A 37 16.72 -26.01 8.63
C ALA A 37 17.27 -25.11 7.51
N GLN A 38 17.62 -25.70 6.35
CA GLN A 38 17.98 -24.97 5.14
C GLN A 38 16.86 -24.05 4.64
N PHE A 39 15.60 -24.47 4.70
CA PHE A 39 14.43 -23.72 4.23
C PHE A 39 14.24 -22.44 5.07
N GLN A 40 14.28 -22.55 6.41
CA GLN A 40 14.17 -21.37 7.30
C GLN A 40 15.34 -20.38 7.11
N SER A 41 16.56 -20.87 6.87
CA SER A 41 17.73 -20.02 6.62
C SER A 41 17.68 -19.30 5.26
N VAL A 42 17.09 -19.92 4.23
CA VAL A 42 16.95 -19.33 2.89
C VAL A 42 15.98 -18.14 2.93
N TYR A 43 14.88 -18.21 3.69
CA TYR A 43 13.97 -17.06 3.87
C TYR A 43 14.52 -15.99 4.82
N ALA A 44 15.32 -16.38 5.82
CA ALA A 44 16.02 -15.40 6.67
C ALA A 44 17.05 -14.59 5.86
N GLY A 45 17.79 -15.25 4.95
CA GLY A 45 18.76 -14.60 4.07
C GLY A 45 18.13 -13.86 2.87
N ARG A 46 17.02 -14.35 2.29
CA ARG A 46 16.28 -13.64 1.22
C ARG A 46 15.60 -12.36 1.72
N LYS A 47 15.18 -12.32 2.99
CA LYS A 47 14.72 -11.07 3.63
C LYS A 47 15.82 -10.01 3.73
N GLU A 48 17.08 -10.43 3.82
CA GLU A 48 18.23 -9.53 3.91
C GLU A 48 18.62 -8.97 2.55
N PHE A 49 18.48 -9.77 1.48
CA PHE A 49 18.87 -9.37 0.12
C PHE A 49 17.78 -8.67 -0.71
N SER A 50 16.50 -8.86 -0.36
CA SER A 50 15.35 -8.21 -1.02
C SER A 50 14.91 -6.92 -0.30
N GLN A 51 15.67 -6.45 0.70
CA GLN A 51 15.40 -5.24 1.48
C GLN A 51 16.21 -4.01 1.07
N GLU A 52 17.14 -4.12 0.11
CA GLU A 52 17.92 -2.95 -0.32
C GLU A 52 17.20 -2.04 -1.34
N GLY A 53 15.96 -2.40 -1.73
CA GLY A 53 15.05 -1.53 -2.48
C GLY A 53 14.15 -0.67 -1.60
N ASN A 54 14.52 0.60 -1.44
CA ASN A 54 13.63 1.77 -1.27
C ASN A 54 12.75 1.96 -0.02
N LEU A 55 13.35 1.84 1.16
CA LEU A 55 12.85 2.49 2.41
C LEU A 55 12.84 4.03 2.35
N ASN A 56 13.49 4.65 1.35
CA ASN A 56 13.88 6.06 1.37
C ASN A 56 12.70 7.05 1.43
N PHE A 57 11.68 6.89 0.58
CA PHE A 57 10.62 7.91 0.47
C PHE A 57 9.64 7.90 1.64
N ARG A 58 9.32 6.70 2.16
CA ARG A 58 8.49 6.55 3.36
C ARG A 58 9.20 7.07 4.59
N VAL A 59 10.52 6.84 4.69
CA VAL A 59 11.35 7.39 5.75
C VAL A 59 11.41 8.92 5.66
N LEU A 60 11.50 9.51 4.46
CA LEU A 60 11.41 10.97 4.28
C LEU A 60 10.06 11.54 4.74
N ALA A 61 8.95 10.90 4.36
CA ALA A 61 7.62 11.32 4.79
C ALA A 61 7.43 11.14 6.30
N PHE A 62 7.96 10.06 6.88
CA PHE A 62 7.95 9.82 8.33
C PHE A 62 8.79 10.85 9.10
N ALA A 63 9.99 11.16 8.60
CA ALA A 63 10.83 12.22 9.14
C ALA A 63 10.16 13.60 9.04
N GLY A 64 9.45 13.85 7.93
CA GLY A 64 8.58 15.01 7.76
C GLY A 64 7.50 15.07 8.84
N GLY A 65 6.79 13.97 9.07
CA GLY A 65 5.80 13.85 10.15
C GLY A 65 6.38 14.14 11.54
N ILE A 66 7.55 13.59 11.85
CA ILE A 66 8.26 13.88 13.11
C ILE A 66 8.62 15.37 13.20
N SER A 67 9.12 15.96 12.13
CA SER A 67 9.46 17.39 12.10
C SER A 67 8.24 18.27 12.37
N VAL A 68 7.07 17.91 11.82
CA VAL A 68 5.80 18.59 12.11
C VAL A 68 5.43 18.46 13.58
N ILE A 69 5.49 17.24 14.13
CA ILE A 69 5.18 17.00 15.54
C ILE A 69 6.07 17.85 16.46
N LEU A 70 7.38 17.86 16.21
CA LEU A 70 8.35 18.60 17.01
C LEU A 70 8.11 20.12 16.90
N THR A 71 7.96 20.63 15.68
CA THR A 71 7.75 22.08 15.44
C THR A 71 6.42 22.57 16.00
N SER A 72 5.34 21.80 15.88
CA SER A 72 4.03 22.12 16.46
C SER A 72 4.05 22.03 17.99
N SER A 73 4.69 21.01 18.57
CA SER A 73 4.78 20.86 20.04
C SER A 73 5.53 22.03 20.69
N LEU A 74 6.69 22.38 20.14
CA LEU A 74 7.45 23.55 20.59
C LEU A 74 6.64 24.85 20.40
N SER A 75 5.90 24.96 19.29
CA SER A 75 5.13 26.16 19.00
C SER A 75 3.94 26.37 19.94
N ILE A 76 3.26 25.30 20.36
CA ILE A 76 2.20 25.34 21.38
C ILE A 76 2.77 25.87 22.70
N GLY A 77 3.91 25.36 23.12
CA GLY A 77 4.55 25.75 24.38
C GLY A 77 4.93 27.23 24.46
N ILE A 78 5.21 27.88 23.31
CA ILE A 78 5.52 29.31 23.29
C ILE A 78 4.25 30.18 23.28
N HIS A 79 3.21 29.77 22.53
CA HIS A 79 1.98 30.56 22.41
C HIS A 79 1.04 30.41 23.61
N ILE A 80 1.15 29.32 24.38
CA ILE A 80 0.40 29.17 25.63
C ILE A 80 0.73 30.29 26.63
N SER A 81 1.98 30.79 26.62
CA SER A 81 2.41 31.91 27.45
C SER A 81 1.83 33.26 27.00
N HIS A 82 1.41 33.38 25.74
CA HIS A 82 0.87 34.60 25.15
C HIS A 82 -0.67 34.58 25.04
N LEU A 83 -1.31 33.45 25.39
CA LEU A 83 -2.77 33.22 25.31
C LEU A 83 -3.37 33.37 23.89
N ASP A 84 -2.57 33.09 22.86
CA ASP A 84 -3.02 33.13 21.45
C ASP A 84 -3.82 31.87 21.06
N TYR A 85 -5.09 31.79 21.48
CA TYR A 85 -5.94 30.60 21.31
C TYR A 85 -6.08 30.10 19.86
N MET A 86 -6.24 31.02 18.90
CA MET A 86 -6.41 30.64 17.49
C MET A 86 -5.15 29.97 16.93
N GLN A 87 -3.96 30.47 17.32
CA GLN A 87 -2.69 29.87 16.90
C GLN A 87 -2.48 28.51 17.57
N ILE A 88 -2.78 28.41 18.88
CA ILE A 88 -2.71 27.14 19.61
C ILE A 88 -3.60 26.08 18.95
N LEU A 89 -4.83 26.44 18.57
CA LEU A 89 -5.74 25.53 17.88
C LEU A 89 -5.17 25.02 16.55
N MET A 90 -4.57 25.92 15.74
CA MET A 90 -3.92 25.54 14.48
C MET A 90 -2.69 24.64 14.70
N TYR A 91 -1.92 24.87 15.76
CA TYR A 91 -0.80 23.99 16.12
C TYR A 91 -1.26 22.61 16.61
N VAL A 92 -2.37 22.55 17.37
CA VAL A 92 -2.98 21.27 17.78
C VAL A 92 -3.45 20.50 16.56
N TYR A 93 -4.08 21.17 15.59
CA TYR A 93 -4.47 20.55 14.32
C TYR A 93 -3.25 19.97 13.60
N THR A 94 -2.22 20.77 13.34
CA THR A 94 -1.00 20.29 12.66
C THR A 94 -0.26 19.18 13.42
N LEU A 95 -0.28 19.20 14.75
CA LEU A 95 0.24 18.11 15.59
C LEU A 95 -0.50 16.79 15.34
N VAL A 96 -1.83 16.83 15.28
CA VAL A 96 -2.67 15.65 14.97
C VAL A 96 -2.36 15.12 13.57
N PHE A 97 -2.21 16.00 12.56
CA PHE A 97 -1.80 15.58 11.22
C PHE A 97 -0.39 15.00 11.20
N GLY A 98 0.56 15.57 11.94
CA GLY A 98 1.90 15.03 12.07
C GLY A 98 1.89 13.60 12.64
N ILE A 99 1.10 13.36 13.69
CA ILE A 99 0.90 12.01 14.26
C ILE A 99 0.27 11.07 13.23
N LEU A 100 -0.76 11.51 12.51
CA LEU A 100 -1.39 10.72 11.45
C LEU A 100 -0.38 10.34 10.35
N ILE A 101 0.47 11.27 9.91
CA ILE A 101 1.53 11.01 8.92
C ILE A 101 2.49 9.96 9.45
N CYS A 102 2.94 10.08 10.71
CA CYS A 102 3.80 9.07 11.33
C CYS A 102 3.14 7.70 11.41
N ILE A 103 1.83 7.62 11.67
CA ILE A 103 1.08 6.35 11.69
C ILE A 103 0.99 5.74 10.28
N LEU A 104 0.77 6.56 9.25
CA LEU A 104 0.65 6.08 7.87
C LEU A 104 1.97 5.56 7.32
N GLU A 105 3.08 6.24 7.63
CA GLU A 105 4.40 5.98 7.05
C GLU A 105 5.33 5.14 7.93
N GLY A 106 5.06 5.05 9.23
CA GLY A 106 5.85 4.29 10.21
C GLY A 106 5.73 2.76 10.10
N GLN A 107 5.15 2.23 9.01
CA GLN A 107 4.98 0.78 8.79
C GLN A 107 6.31 0.01 8.81
N PHE A 108 7.41 0.65 8.44
CA PHE A 108 8.75 0.06 8.46
C PHE A 108 9.21 -0.34 9.87
N LEU A 109 8.60 0.22 10.93
CA LEU A 109 8.93 -0.11 12.32
C LEU A 109 8.39 -1.49 12.76
N GLY A 110 7.50 -2.12 11.96
CA GLY A 110 6.99 -3.47 12.27
C GLY A 110 6.12 -3.55 13.54
N ILE A 111 5.66 -2.42 14.08
CA ILE A 111 4.89 -2.36 15.33
C ILE A 111 3.43 -2.77 15.06
N ARG A 112 2.97 -3.88 15.66
CA ARG A 112 1.62 -4.43 15.47
C ARG A 112 0.50 -3.42 15.75
N ILE A 113 0.64 -2.62 16.81
CA ILE A 113 -0.36 -1.63 17.22
C ILE A 113 -0.50 -0.55 16.13
N LEU A 114 0.62 -0.07 15.59
CA LEU A 114 0.65 0.95 14.55
C LEU A 114 -0.08 0.47 13.28
N ASN A 115 0.12 -0.79 12.92
CA ASN A 115 -0.57 -1.42 11.78
C ASN A 115 -2.09 -1.49 12.00
N GLY A 116 -2.55 -1.73 13.23
CA GLY A 116 -3.96 -1.71 13.59
C GLY A 116 -4.58 -0.31 13.44
N VAL A 117 -3.92 0.72 14.01
CA VAL A 117 -4.40 2.11 13.94
C VAL A 117 -4.37 2.64 12.50
N ARG A 118 -3.33 2.31 11.73
CA ARG A 118 -3.25 2.64 10.30
C ARG A 118 -4.41 2.05 9.51
N SER A 119 -4.75 0.79 9.77
CA SER A 119 -5.86 0.13 9.07
C SER A 119 -7.17 0.86 9.33
N PHE A 120 -7.41 1.26 10.59
CA PHE A 120 -8.56 2.08 10.95
C PHE A 120 -8.56 3.45 10.26
N ALA A 121 -7.41 4.13 10.18
CA ALA A 121 -7.30 5.43 9.50
C ALA A 121 -7.57 5.32 7.99
N ILE A 122 -7.09 4.26 7.33
CA ILE A 122 -7.33 4.00 5.90
C ILE A 122 -8.80 3.63 5.65
N GLU A 123 -9.44 2.93 6.59
CA GLU A 123 -10.86 2.61 6.51
C GLU A 123 -11.73 3.86 6.67
N ALA A 124 -11.37 4.76 7.60
CA ALA A 124 -12.06 6.04 7.80
C ALA A 124 -11.89 6.99 6.61
N ILE A 125 -10.71 6.99 5.97
CA ILE A 125 -10.38 7.89 4.86
C ILE A 125 -9.83 7.06 3.68
N PRO A 126 -10.71 6.57 2.78
CA PRO A 126 -10.32 5.67 1.69
C PRO A 126 -9.28 6.26 0.72
N ILE A 127 -9.21 7.58 0.59
CA ILE A 127 -8.23 8.25 -0.26
C ILE A 127 -6.78 8.01 0.22
N LEU A 128 -6.55 7.73 1.51
CA LEU A 128 -5.23 7.41 2.08
C LEU A 128 -4.71 6.02 1.70
N LYS A 129 -5.55 5.19 1.06
CA LYS A 129 -5.10 3.95 0.44
C LYS A 129 -4.13 4.20 -0.72
N TYR A 130 -4.27 5.34 -1.40
CA TYR A 130 -3.46 5.67 -2.57
C TYR A 130 -2.27 6.56 -2.21
N LEU A 131 -1.11 6.32 -2.84
CA LEU A 131 0.10 7.14 -2.66
C LEU A 131 -0.15 8.62 -2.94
N TRP A 132 -0.86 8.94 -4.03
CA TRP A 132 -1.17 10.32 -4.39
C TRP A 132 -2.13 10.98 -3.38
N GLY A 133 -3.02 10.20 -2.75
CA GLY A 133 -3.92 10.71 -1.70
C GLY A 133 -3.16 11.07 -0.42
N ARG A 134 -2.15 10.27 -0.07
CA ARG A 134 -1.22 10.60 1.03
C ARG A 134 -0.36 11.81 0.69
N GLY A 135 0.15 11.90 -0.55
CA GLY A 135 0.88 13.07 -1.02
C GLY A 135 0.05 14.36 -0.92
N ALA A 136 -1.24 14.31 -1.29
CA ALA A 136 -2.16 15.43 -1.13
C ALA A 136 -2.35 15.84 0.35
N LEU A 137 -2.45 14.87 1.27
CA LEU A 137 -2.48 15.13 2.72
C LEU A 137 -1.21 15.87 3.18
N TYR A 138 -0.04 15.47 2.70
CA TYR A 138 1.24 16.10 3.07
C TYR A 138 1.32 17.54 2.55
N ILE A 139 0.91 17.79 1.30
CA ILE A 139 0.87 19.13 0.73
C ILE A 139 -0.07 20.03 1.54
N LEU A 140 -1.26 19.53 1.88
CA LEU A 140 -2.22 20.29 2.69
C LEU A 140 -1.64 20.59 4.08
N CYS A 141 -1.08 19.60 4.76
CA CYS A 141 -0.46 19.78 6.07
C CYS A 141 0.71 20.77 6.02
N GLY A 142 1.60 20.64 5.03
CA GLY A 142 2.73 21.54 4.84
C GLY A 142 2.29 22.97 4.49
N SER A 143 1.22 23.15 3.71
CA SER A 143 0.68 24.48 3.41
C SER A 143 0.12 25.18 4.65
N VAL A 144 -0.52 24.44 5.56
CA VAL A 144 -0.97 24.98 6.85
C VAL A 144 0.25 25.39 7.69
N GLN A 145 1.35 24.65 7.59
CA GLN A 145 2.59 25.00 8.28
C GLN A 145 3.22 26.29 7.75
N LEU A 146 3.18 26.53 6.44
CA LEU A 146 3.62 27.79 5.81
C LEU A 146 2.81 29.01 6.25
N SER A 147 1.56 28.83 6.66
CA SER A 147 0.73 29.92 7.20
C SER A 147 1.27 30.48 8.53
N HIS A 148 2.22 29.80 9.16
CA HIS A 148 2.82 30.26 10.42
C HIS A 148 4.12 31.04 10.15
N PRO A 149 4.33 32.19 10.81
CA PRO A 149 5.46 33.08 10.50
C PRO A 149 6.83 32.56 10.98
N ARG A 150 6.89 31.45 11.74
CA ARG A 150 8.15 30.94 12.28
C ARG A 150 8.94 30.16 11.24
N LEU A 151 10.24 30.45 11.17
CA LEU A 151 11.18 29.79 10.25
C LEU A 151 11.13 28.26 10.34
N MET A 152 11.07 27.70 11.55
CA MET A 152 11.03 26.25 11.75
C MET A 152 9.82 25.60 11.08
N ASN A 153 8.66 26.26 11.14
CA ASN A 153 7.40 25.79 10.55
C ASN A 153 7.44 25.93 9.02
N ILE A 154 8.06 27.00 8.52
CA ILE A 154 8.26 27.20 7.08
C ILE A 154 9.20 26.11 6.54
N ALA A 155 10.29 25.81 7.24
CA ALA A 155 11.27 24.80 6.85
C ALA A 155 10.67 23.38 6.82
N SER A 156 10.00 22.96 7.89
CA SER A 156 9.32 21.65 7.91
C SER A 156 8.16 21.60 6.89
N GLY A 157 7.43 22.70 6.71
CA GLY A 157 6.29 22.78 5.78
C GLY A 157 6.72 22.68 4.32
N THR A 158 7.75 23.41 3.93
CA THR A 158 8.34 23.34 2.58
C THR A 158 8.90 21.95 2.28
N PHE A 159 9.62 21.35 3.24
CA PHE A 159 10.10 19.97 3.12
C PHE A 159 8.94 18.99 2.91
N LEU A 160 7.88 19.09 3.72
CA LEU A 160 6.74 18.19 3.64
C LEU A 160 5.95 18.36 2.33
N ILE A 161 5.82 19.59 1.82
CA ILE A 161 5.22 19.83 0.49
C ILE A 161 6.06 19.17 -0.60
N GLY A 162 7.39 19.28 -0.55
CA GLY A 162 8.28 18.62 -1.51
C GLY A 162 8.08 17.10 -1.55
N VAL A 163 8.05 16.47 -0.36
CA VAL A 163 7.75 15.03 -0.24
C VAL A 163 6.33 14.71 -0.73
N GLY A 164 5.36 15.57 -0.43
CA GLY A 164 3.98 15.42 -0.89
C GLY A 164 3.85 15.46 -2.41
N CYS A 165 4.50 16.41 -3.08
CA CYS A 165 4.56 16.51 -4.54
C CYS A 165 5.18 15.25 -5.15
N LEU A 166 6.28 14.75 -4.57
CA LEU A 166 6.92 13.50 -5.00
C LEU A 166 5.94 12.31 -4.92
N PHE A 167 5.22 12.17 -3.81
CA PHE A 167 4.21 11.11 -3.63
C PHE A 167 3.04 11.22 -4.62
N VAL A 168 2.61 12.45 -4.96
CA VAL A 168 1.57 12.67 -5.98
C VAL A 168 2.06 12.25 -7.35
N VAL A 169 3.27 12.67 -7.75
CA VAL A 169 3.84 12.33 -9.06
C VAL A 169 4.02 10.82 -9.20
N ILE A 170 4.67 10.18 -8.23
CA ILE A 170 4.86 8.72 -8.20
C ILE A 170 3.49 8.02 -8.22
N GLY A 171 2.57 8.41 -7.33
CA GLY A 171 1.24 7.80 -7.26
C GLY A 171 0.43 7.93 -8.56
N MET A 172 0.52 9.06 -9.26
CA MET A 172 -0.13 9.25 -10.56
C MET A 172 0.53 8.41 -11.66
N TYR A 173 1.86 8.35 -11.65
CA TYR A 173 2.63 7.56 -12.60
C TYR A 173 2.27 6.06 -12.45
N THR A 174 2.38 5.53 -11.24
CA THR A 174 2.00 4.15 -10.91
C THR A 174 0.56 3.86 -11.31
N ARG A 175 -0.39 4.78 -11.07
CA ARG A 175 -1.80 4.59 -11.45
C ARG A 175 -1.98 4.42 -12.96
N ARG A 176 -1.29 5.23 -13.78
CA ARG A 176 -1.35 5.12 -15.25
C ARG A 176 -0.80 3.77 -15.72
N ARG A 177 0.31 3.33 -15.14
CA ARG A 177 0.94 2.04 -15.42
C ARG A 177 0.02 0.88 -15.09
N MET A 178 -0.56 0.94 -13.90
CA MET A 178 -1.50 -0.06 -13.40
C MET A 178 -2.76 -0.16 -14.26
N LYS A 179 -3.27 0.95 -14.82
CA LYS A 179 -4.34 0.91 -15.82
C LYS A 179 -3.92 0.16 -17.10
N LYS A 180 -2.70 0.38 -17.61
CA LYS A 180 -2.17 -0.38 -18.76
C LYS A 180 -2.08 -1.87 -18.44
N LEU A 181 -1.54 -2.23 -17.27
CA LEU A 181 -1.42 -3.61 -16.81
C LEU A 181 -2.79 -4.31 -16.72
N LYS A 182 -3.79 -3.66 -16.12
CA LYS A 182 -5.17 -4.20 -16.08
C LYS A 182 -5.77 -4.41 -17.47
N LYS A 183 -5.56 -3.45 -18.38
CA LYS A 183 -6.04 -3.54 -19.77
C LYS A 183 -5.39 -4.71 -20.52
N ALA A 184 -4.09 -4.93 -20.31
CA ALA A 184 -3.36 -6.07 -20.86
C ALA A 184 -3.84 -7.41 -20.29
N LEU A 185 -4.28 -7.44 -19.03
CA LEU A 185 -4.82 -8.61 -18.33
C LEU A 185 -6.34 -8.81 -18.50
N LYS A 186 -6.96 -8.20 -19.51
CA LYS A 186 -8.44 -8.18 -19.71
C LYS A 186 -9.10 -9.57 -19.64
N ASP A 187 -8.39 -10.65 -19.95
CA ASP A 187 -8.89 -12.02 -19.74
C ASP A 187 -8.44 -12.62 -18.40
N THR A 188 -9.39 -12.72 -17.46
CA THR A 188 -9.21 -13.33 -16.13
C THR A 188 -8.77 -14.81 -16.21
N ARG A 189 -9.10 -15.53 -17.29
CA ARG A 189 -8.63 -16.92 -17.48
C ARG A 189 -7.13 -16.98 -17.76
N SER A 190 -6.57 -15.94 -18.36
CA SER A 190 -5.14 -15.84 -18.59
C SER A 190 -4.37 -15.48 -17.31
N LEU A 191 -5.01 -14.80 -16.34
CA LEU A 191 -4.34 -14.29 -15.14
C LEU A 191 -3.69 -15.40 -14.31
N LYS A 192 -4.41 -16.49 -14.03
CA LYS A 192 -3.86 -17.64 -13.28
C LYS A 192 -2.72 -18.34 -14.04
N ARG A 193 -2.81 -18.38 -15.37
CA ARG A 193 -1.76 -18.97 -16.22
C ARG A 193 -0.50 -18.11 -16.22
N HIS A 194 -0.65 -16.79 -16.29
CA HIS A 194 0.48 -15.87 -16.16
C HIS A 194 1.07 -15.92 -14.75
N PHE A 195 0.24 -15.89 -13.71
CA PHE A 195 0.69 -16.01 -12.32
C PHE A 195 1.56 -17.25 -12.12
N ASN A 196 1.06 -18.44 -12.46
CA ASN A 196 1.81 -19.70 -12.34
C ASN A 196 3.04 -19.79 -13.25
N ARG A 197 3.18 -18.92 -14.25
CA ARG A 197 4.36 -18.88 -15.13
C ARG A 197 5.49 -18.04 -14.50
N PHE A 198 5.13 -17.05 -13.68
CA PHE A 198 6.07 -16.11 -13.07
C PHE A 198 6.39 -16.43 -11.62
N ASP A 199 5.54 -17.20 -10.95
CA ASP A 199 5.83 -17.94 -9.71
C ASP A 199 6.88 -19.03 -10.05
N ARG A 200 8.17 -18.66 -9.96
CA ARG A 200 9.30 -19.50 -10.41
C ARG A 200 9.64 -20.55 -9.36
N ASP A 201 9.50 -20.21 -8.08
CA ASP A 201 9.79 -21.11 -6.99
C ASP A 201 8.57 -21.96 -6.55
N GLY A 202 7.38 -21.65 -7.07
CA GLY A 202 6.18 -22.48 -6.94
C GLY A 202 5.54 -22.37 -5.56
N ASP A 203 5.83 -21.30 -4.82
CA ASP A 203 5.35 -21.09 -3.46
C ASP A 203 3.90 -20.55 -3.41
N GLY A 204 3.35 -20.20 -4.58
CA GLY A 204 1.98 -19.73 -4.75
C GLY A 204 1.80 -18.24 -4.44
N VAL A 205 2.89 -17.49 -4.31
CA VAL A 205 2.91 -16.02 -4.21
C VAL A 205 3.82 -15.43 -5.31
N LEU A 206 3.84 -14.11 -5.43
CA LEU A 206 4.83 -13.39 -6.24
C LEU A 206 5.61 -12.47 -5.31
N ASP A 207 6.93 -12.64 -5.28
CA ASP A 207 7.83 -11.66 -4.67
C ASP A 207 8.02 -10.42 -5.56
N MET A 208 8.83 -9.44 -5.12
CA MET A 208 9.04 -8.21 -5.91
C MET A 208 9.67 -8.49 -7.27
N ASP A 209 10.66 -9.39 -7.35
CA ASP A 209 11.38 -9.69 -8.58
C ASP A 209 10.49 -10.43 -9.59
N GLU A 210 9.71 -11.40 -9.09
CA GLU A 210 8.74 -12.15 -9.88
C GLU A 210 7.59 -11.26 -10.35
N PHE A 211 7.13 -10.34 -9.51
CA PHE A 211 6.14 -9.34 -9.88
C PHE A 211 6.68 -8.39 -10.96
N GLY A 212 7.93 -7.93 -10.87
CA GLY A 212 8.56 -7.11 -11.89
C GLY A 212 8.62 -7.80 -13.25
N ALA A 213 9.08 -9.06 -13.27
CA ALA A 213 9.11 -9.88 -14.48
C ALA A 213 7.70 -10.14 -15.04
N PHE A 214 6.71 -10.35 -14.16
CA PHE A 214 5.31 -10.50 -14.54
C PHE A 214 4.79 -9.22 -15.22
N VAL A 215 5.02 -8.04 -14.64
CA VAL A 215 4.53 -6.78 -15.21
C VAL A 215 5.23 -6.46 -16.53
N ALA A 216 6.55 -6.64 -16.62
CA ALA A 216 7.31 -6.44 -17.85
C ALA A 216 6.81 -7.35 -18.98
N SER A 217 6.58 -8.64 -18.70
CA SER A 217 6.06 -9.57 -19.71
C SER A 217 4.65 -9.26 -20.18
N VAL A 218 3.83 -8.62 -19.34
CA VAL A 218 2.42 -8.34 -19.66
C VAL A 218 2.26 -6.98 -20.32
N THR A 219 3.04 -5.98 -19.92
CA THR A 219 2.96 -4.61 -20.45
C THR A 219 3.96 -4.33 -21.56
N GLY A 220 4.99 -5.17 -21.73
CA GLY A 220 6.04 -5.01 -22.71
C GLY A 220 7.05 -3.91 -22.36
N GLU A 221 7.00 -3.38 -21.14
CA GLU A 221 7.86 -2.30 -20.68
C GLU A 221 8.35 -2.64 -19.26
N ASP A 222 9.64 -2.46 -19.02
CA ASP A 222 10.21 -2.62 -17.67
C ASP A 222 9.71 -1.51 -16.74
N MET A 223 9.82 -1.78 -15.45
CA MET A 223 9.54 -0.81 -14.39
C MET A 223 10.85 -0.52 -13.67
N ASP A 224 11.07 0.74 -13.35
CA ASP A 224 12.09 1.06 -12.36
C ASP A 224 11.66 0.58 -10.97
N GLU A 225 12.61 0.57 -10.05
CA GLU A 225 12.43 0.03 -8.70
C GLU A 225 11.36 0.78 -7.90
N ASP A 226 11.28 2.11 -8.06
CA ASP A 226 10.32 2.99 -7.39
C ASP A 226 8.89 2.72 -7.88
N GLU A 227 8.73 2.59 -9.20
CA GLU A 227 7.47 2.25 -9.84
C GLU A 227 6.98 0.87 -9.43
N LEU A 228 7.91 -0.09 -9.35
CA LEU A 228 7.62 -1.47 -9.00
C LEU A 228 7.10 -1.56 -7.58
N GLU A 229 7.77 -0.91 -6.62
CA GLU A 229 7.34 -0.85 -5.22
C GLU A 229 5.96 -0.18 -5.09
N GLY A 230 5.76 0.94 -5.78
CA GLY A 230 4.48 1.65 -5.79
C GLY A 230 3.35 0.77 -6.31
N SER A 231 3.60 0.02 -7.38
CA SER A 231 2.61 -0.90 -7.95
C SER A 231 2.38 -2.11 -7.05
N PHE A 232 3.45 -2.65 -6.48
CA PHE A 232 3.41 -3.77 -5.56
C PHE A 232 2.56 -3.43 -4.33
N GLY A 233 2.79 -2.28 -3.71
CA GLY A 233 2.04 -1.80 -2.54
C GLY A 233 0.56 -1.50 -2.81
N ILE A 234 0.16 -1.28 -4.07
CA ILE A 234 -1.26 -1.14 -4.44
C ILE A 234 -1.97 -2.50 -4.39
N ILE A 235 -1.27 -3.59 -4.73
CA ILE A 235 -1.84 -4.95 -4.77
C ILE A 235 -1.68 -5.64 -3.41
N ASP A 236 -0.51 -5.55 -2.79
CA ASP A 236 -0.22 -6.03 -1.44
C ASP A 236 -0.85 -5.11 -0.38
N SER A 237 -2.18 -5.18 -0.29
CA SER A 237 -2.97 -4.41 0.66
C SER A 237 -2.65 -4.72 2.13
N GLN A 238 -2.00 -5.85 2.41
CA GLN A 238 -1.70 -6.32 3.76
C GLN A 238 -0.24 -6.07 4.18
N GLY A 239 0.61 -5.60 3.25
CA GLY A 239 2.00 -5.25 3.52
C GLY A 239 2.85 -6.45 3.94
N LYS A 240 2.60 -7.61 3.34
CA LYS A 240 3.31 -8.86 3.66
C LYS A 240 4.63 -9.01 2.92
N GLY A 241 4.86 -8.19 1.89
CA GLY A 241 6.05 -8.29 1.03
C GLY A 241 5.93 -9.37 -0.04
N TYR A 242 4.73 -9.87 -0.32
CA TYR A 242 4.41 -10.82 -1.39
C TYR A 242 2.98 -10.62 -1.87
N ILE A 243 2.71 -10.91 -3.14
CA ILE A 243 1.37 -10.80 -3.75
C ILE A 243 0.79 -12.19 -3.96
N THR A 244 -0.32 -12.48 -3.31
CA THR A 244 -1.08 -13.70 -3.55
C THR A 244 -1.95 -13.60 -4.80
N LEU A 245 -2.29 -14.75 -5.40
CA LEU A 245 -3.24 -14.80 -6.52
C LEU A 245 -4.60 -14.15 -6.17
N ASP A 246 -5.06 -14.28 -4.93
CA ASP A 246 -6.32 -13.68 -4.46
C ASP A 246 -6.24 -12.15 -4.40
N GLU A 247 -5.14 -11.59 -3.88
CA GLU A 247 -4.89 -10.14 -3.87
C GLU A 247 -4.83 -9.58 -5.29
N LEU A 248 -4.11 -10.26 -6.19
CA LEU A 248 -4.04 -9.89 -7.60
C LEU A 248 -5.43 -9.96 -8.29
N GLN A 249 -6.22 -11.00 -8.01
CA GLN A 249 -7.58 -11.14 -8.54
C GLN A 249 -8.54 -10.07 -8.01
N LYS A 250 -8.48 -9.76 -6.71
CA LYS A 250 -9.28 -8.70 -6.08
C LYS A 250 -8.96 -7.35 -6.69
N TRP A 251 -7.67 -7.05 -6.85
CA TRP A 251 -7.22 -5.82 -7.49
C TRP A 251 -7.69 -5.71 -8.95
N MET A 252 -7.66 -6.82 -9.71
CA MET A 252 -8.21 -6.88 -11.08
C MET A 252 -9.72 -6.67 -11.12
N LYS A 253 -10.49 -7.29 -10.20
CA LYS A 253 -11.96 -7.18 -10.15
C LYS A 253 -12.43 -5.79 -9.73
N GLY A 254 -11.75 -5.14 -8.79
CA GLY A 254 -12.11 -3.79 -8.33
C GLY A 254 -12.14 -2.75 -9.46
N PHE A 255 -11.38 -2.97 -10.54
CA PHE A 255 -11.38 -2.07 -11.70
C PHE A 255 -12.57 -2.24 -12.63
N LYS A 256 -13.10 -3.46 -12.78
CA LYS A 256 -14.30 -3.68 -13.61
C LYS A 256 -15.49 -2.90 -13.06
N ALA A 257 -15.60 -2.81 -11.74
CA ALA A 257 -16.61 -2.00 -11.06
C ALA A 257 -16.36 -0.48 -11.21
N GLU A 258 -15.13 -0.04 -11.45
CA GLU A 258 -14.81 1.37 -11.76
C GLU A 258 -15.13 1.71 -13.23
N GLU A 259 -14.79 0.83 -14.19
CA GLU A 259 -15.11 1.01 -15.61
C GLU A 259 -16.63 0.96 -15.90
N GLU A 260 -17.38 0.05 -15.26
CA GLU A 260 -18.85 -0.02 -15.39
C GLU A 260 -19.55 1.25 -14.86
N ASN A 261 -18.96 1.94 -13.88
CA ASN A 261 -19.46 3.21 -13.36
C ASN A 261 -19.03 4.43 -14.22
N GLU A 262 -17.86 4.39 -14.85
CA GLU A 262 -17.42 5.44 -15.80
C GLU A 262 -18.20 5.38 -17.12
N GLU A 263 -18.55 4.19 -17.64
CA GLU A 263 -19.33 4.04 -18.88
C GLU A 263 -20.83 4.39 -18.72
N THR A 264 -21.39 4.29 -17.51
CA THR A 264 -22.78 4.68 -17.22
C THR A 264 -22.95 6.16 -16.85
N GLY A 265 -21.86 6.88 -16.57
CA GLY A 265 -21.86 8.32 -16.23
C GLY A 265 -21.70 9.30 -17.39
N GLY A 266 -21.52 8.81 -18.63
CA GLY A 266 -21.24 9.63 -19.82
C GLY A 266 -22.47 10.17 -20.59
N GLY A 267 -23.67 10.07 -20.04
CA GLY A 267 -24.92 10.38 -20.75
C GLY A 267 -25.82 11.38 -20.02
N THR A 268 -25.36 12.62 -19.79
CA THR A 268 -26.28 13.76 -19.55
C THR A 268 -26.12 14.80 -20.64
N GLY A 269 -26.49 14.39 -21.86
CA GLY A 269 -26.74 15.29 -22.97
C GLY A 269 -28.25 15.46 -23.18
N ASN A 270 -28.77 16.62 -22.76
CA ASN A 270 -30.00 17.26 -23.19
C ASN A 270 -31.30 16.45 -23.28
N HIS A 271 -32.20 16.73 -22.32
CA HIS A 271 -33.60 16.99 -22.67
C HIS A 271 -34.15 18.16 -21.84
N PHE A 272 -33.71 19.37 -22.20
CA PHE A 272 -34.53 20.55 -21.97
C PHE A 272 -35.62 20.53 -23.05
N GLN A 273 -36.81 20.03 -22.72
CA GLN A 273 -38.00 20.25 -23.53
C GLN A 273 -39.26 20.24 -22.66
N LEU A 274 -39.70 21.47 -22.37
CA LEU A 274 -41.08 21.95 -22.37
C LEU A 274 -42.13 21.05 -21.70
N MET A 275 -42.52 21.42 -20.48
CA MET A 275 -43.86 21.92 -20.14
C MET A 275 -43.83 22.65 -18.80
#